data_AF-A0A086AKS5-F1
#
_entry.id   AF-A0A086AKS5-F1
#
_cell.length_a   1.000
_cell.length_b   1.000
_cell.length_c   1.000
_cell.angle_alpha   90.00
_cell.angle_beta   90.00
_cell.angle_gamma   90.00
#
_symmetry.space_group_name_H-M   'P 1'
#
loop_
_entity.id
_entity.type
_entity.pdbx_description
1 polymer ?
#
loop_
_entity_poly.entity_id
_entity_poly.type
_entity_poly.pdbx_seq_one_letter_code
_entity_poly.pdbx_strand_id
1 'polypeptide(L)'
;MSSQLNKFIEEVEKAKLLLIEELSHDLEFLDIQLALAEHYGYTPENSTRTASHNLTAEQIFEMLKDHDFKFPDESEIIELSESILPDGALKRLDEQTIKSKGEIWVIHKYDKDPLPSNPHAHNEETGQKLDLSNGDLYDGKNHYQGTNISKKDLLLLRGKVKKITLPTLTI
;
A
#
# COMPACT_ATOMS: atom_id res chain seq x y z
N MET A 1 20.71 -24.33 -5.73
CA MET A 1 20.71 -22.96 -6.28
C MET A 1 22.14 -22.45 -6.23
N SER A 2 22.63 -21.79 -7.29
CA SER A 2 24.06 -21.50 -7.43
C SER A 2 24.55 -20.48 -6.39
N SER A 3 25.73 -20.71 -5.82
CA SER A 3 26.39 -19.79 -4.88
C SER A 3 26.48 -18.34 -5.38
N GLN A 4 26.43 -18.16 -6.71
CA GLN A 4 26.51 -16.87 -7.38
C GLN A 4 25.22 -16.05 -7.23
N LEU A 5 24.05 -16.70 -7.36
CA LEU A 5 22.76 -16.01 -7.21
C LEU A 5 22.58 -15.50 -5.77
N ASN A 6 22.92 -16.34 -4.78
CA ASN A 6 22.83 -15.94 -3.38
C ASN A 6 23.75 -14.77 -3.05
N LYS A 7 24.97 -14.78 -3.60
CA LYS A 7 25.92 -13.66 -3.45
C LYS A 7 25.37 -12.40 -4.10
N PHE A 8 24.83 -12.49 -5.31
CA PHE A 8 24.24 -11.32 -5.97
C PHE A 8 23.08 -10.73 -5.16
N ILE A 9 22.20 -11.57 -4.62
CA ILE A 9 21.10 -11.11 -3.77
C ILE A 9 21.64 -10.36 -2.55
N GLU A 10 22.65 -10.92 -1.87
CA GLU A 10 23.27 -10.28 -0.71
C GLU A 10 23.89 -8.91 -1.04
N GLU A 11 24.59 -8.80 -2.17
CA GLU A 11 25.22 -7.55 -2.58
C GLU A 11 24.21 -6.49 -3.02
N VAL A 12 23.10 -6.88 -3.65
CA VAL A 12 21.99 -5.96 -3.98
C VAL A 12 21.31 -5.46 -2.71
N GLU A 13 21.05 -6.33 -1.73
CA GLU A 13 20.45 -5.91 -0.45
C GLU A 13 21.34 -4.92 0.32
N LYS A 14 22.67 -5.09 0.26
CA LYS A 14 23.62 -4.12 0.80
C LYS A 14 23.61 -2.80 0.03
N ALA A 15 23.65 -2.86 -1.31
CA ALA A 15 23.61 -1.68 -2.16
C ALA A 15 22.32 -0.87 -1.99
N LYS A 16 21.20 -1.56 -1.81
CA LYS A 16 19.90 -0.95 -1.50
C LYS A 16 19.99 -0.01 -0.31
N LEU A 17 20.62 -0.43 0.79
CA LEU A 17 20.75 0.40 1.99
C LEU A 17 21.54 1.69 1.69
N LEU A 18 22.60 1.60 0.88
CA LEU A 18 23.39 2.77 0.47
C LEU A 18 22.59 3.70 -0.45
N LEU A 19 21.85 3.14 -1.40
CA LEU A 19 21.02 3.91 -2.34
C LEU A 19 19.83 4.60 -1.65
N ILE A 20 19.19 3.94 -0.67
CA ILE A 20 18.11 4.55 0.12
C ILE A 20 18.65 5.75 0.92
N GLU A 21 19.84 5.64 1.51
CA GLU A 21 20.48 6.75 2.24
C GLU A 21 20.78 7.95 1.34
N GLU A 22 21.26 7.71 0.11
CA GLU A 22 21.59 8.77 -0.85
C GLU A 22 20.34 9.38 -1.51
N LEU A 23 19.41 8.54 -1.97
CA LEU A 23 18.28 8.95 -2.81
C LEU A 23 17.04 9.32 -2.01
N SER A 24 16.96 8.99 -0.71
CA SER A 24 15.77 9.20 0.14
C SER A 24 14.47 8.56 -0.39
N HIS A 25 14.58 7.49 -1.19
CA HIS A 25 13.45 6.71 -1.71
C HIS A 25 13.56 5.27 -1.23
N ASP A 26 12.43 4.63 -0.96
CA ASP A 26 12.40 3.18 -0.71
C ASP A 26 12.55 2.45 -2.04
N LEU A 27 13.43 1.45 -2.09
CA LEU A 27 13.78 0.72 -3.31
C LEU A 27 13.56 -0.76 -3.09
N GLU A 28 12.89 -1.43 -4.02
CA GLU A 28 12.79 -2.88 -4.00
C GLU A 28 14.00 -3.52 -4.70
N PHE A 29 14.27 -4.79 -4.39
CA PHE A 29 15.30 -5.57 -5.08
C PHE A 29 15.13 -5.52 -6.61
N LEU A 30 13.88 -5.58 -7.06
CA LEU A 30 13.54 -5.58 -8.48
C LEU A 30 13.88 -4.24 -9.15
N ASP A 31 13.70 -3.11 -8.46
CA ASP A 31 14.03 -1.79 -9.00
C ASP A 31 15.53 -1.69 -9.29
N ILE A 32 16.36 -2.14 -8.36
CA ILE A 32 17.82 -2.19 -8.52
C ILE A 32 18.21 -3.16 -9.63
N GLN A 33 17.58 -4.33 -9.70
CA GLN A 33 17.87 -5.31 -10.76
C GLN A 33 17.51 -4.78 -12.15
N LEU A 34 16.40 -4.06 -12.28
CA LEU A 34 15.97 -3.44 -13.54
C LEU A 34 16.88 -2.26 -13.93
N ALA A 35 17.28 -1.42 -12.97
CA ALA A 35 18.22 -0.32 -13.22
C ALA A 35 19.60 -0.84 -13.67
N LEU A 36 20.11 -1.90 -13.03
CA LEU A 36 21.32 -2.58 -13.49
C LEU A 36 21.15 -3.18 -14.90
N ALA A 37 19.99 -3.78 -15.18
CA ALA A 37 19.69 -4.33 -16.48
C ALA A 37 19.73 -3.24 -17.56
N GLU A 38 19.12 -2.09 -17.30
CA GLU A 38 19.17 -0.92 -18.19
C GLU A 38 20.61 -0.45 -18.42
N HIS A 39 21.42 -0.34 -17.36
CA HIS A 39 22.83 0.05 -17.47
C HIS A 39 23.64 -0.91 -18.37
N TYR A 40 23.30 -2.20 -18.35
CA TYR A 40 23.92 -3.21 -19.23
C TYR A 40 23.23 -3.38 -20.60
N GLY A 41 22.18 -2.59 -20.90
CA GLY A 41 21.42 -2.69 -22.13
C GLY A 41 20.59 -3.97 -22.25
N TYR A 42 20.22 -4.59 -21.14
CA TYR A 42 19.33 -5.74 -21.09
C TYR A 42 17.87 -5.30 -21.11
N THR A 43 17.03 -6.11 -21.73
CA THR A 43 15.58 -5.95 -21.60
C THR A 43 15.12 -6.37 -20.20
N PRO A 44 13.97 -5.88 -19.70
CA PRO A 44 13.43 -6.29 -18.41
C PRO A 44 13.30 -7.81 -18.23
N GLU A 45 12.96 -8.54 -19.30
CA GLU A 45 12.84 -10.01 -19.27
C GLU A 45 14.19 -10.71 -19.09
N ASN A 46 15.29 -10.02 -19.41
CA ASN A 46 16.65 -10.51 -19.28
C ASN A 46 17.37 -9.92 -18.04
N SER A 47 16.66 -9.21 -17.17
CA SER A 47 17.24 -8.53 -16.00
C SER A 47 17.97 -9.49 -15.05
N THR A 48 17.53 -10.75 -14.97
CA THR A 48 18.18 -11.80 -14.17
C THR A 48 19.64 -12.08 -14.57
N ARG A 49 20.05 -11.71 -15.79
CA ARG A 49 21.45 -11.84 -16.25
C ARG A 49 22.41 -10.94 -15.49
N THR A 50 21.92 -9.90 -14.83
CA THR A 50 22.73 -9.02 -13.96
C THR A 50 23.49 -9.79 -12.88
N ALA A 51 22.92 -10.89 -12.38
CA ALA A 51 23.58 -11.79 -11.42
C ALA A 51 24.88 -12.42 -11.94
N SER A 52 25.09 -12.45 -13.26
CA SER A 52 26.31 -13.00 -13.86
C SER A 52 27.53 -12.07 -13.75
N HIS A 53 27.34 -10.79 -13.44
CA HIS A 53 28.41 -9.78 -13.39
C HIS A 53 29.21 -9.76 -12.09
N ASN A 54 28.79 -10.52 -11.07
CA ASN A 54 29.49 -10.64 -9.77
C ASN A 54 29.78 -9.29 -9.09
N LEU A 55 28.87 -8.33 -9.24
CA LEU A 55 29.01 -6.98 -8.68
C LEU A 55 29.03 -7.00 -7.16
N THR A 56 29.82 -6.11 -6.56
CA THR A 56 29.75 -5.80 -5.12
C THR A 56 28.74 -4.67 -4.87
N ALA A 57 28.33 -4.53 -3.62
CA ALA A 57 27.41 -3.48 -3.20
C ALA A 57 27.89 -2.07 -3.58
N GLU A 58 29.18 -1.79 -3.43
CA GLU A 58 29.78 -0.49 -3.76
C GLU A 58 29.76 -0.23 -5.27
N GLN A 59 29.98 -1.27 -6.08
CA GLN A 59 29.90 -1.14 -7.54
C GLN A 59 28.47 -0.83 -7.99
N ILE A 60 27.48 -1.53 -7.41
CA ILE A 60 26.06 -1.30 -7.69
C ILE A 60 25.69 0.14 -7.29
N PHE A 61 26.10 0.57 -6.10
CA PHE A 61 25.86 1.94 -5.62
C PHE A 61 26.45 2.98 -6.58
N GLU A 62 27.73 2.87 -6.93
CA GLU A 62 28.39 3.83 -7.82
C GLU A 62 27.76 3.88 -9.22
N MET A 63 27.22 2.77 -9.71
CA MET A 63 26.53 2.71 -11.00
C MET A 63 25.15 3.38 -10.97
N LEU A 64 24.47 3.35 -9.81
CA LEU A 64 23.05 3.70 -9.70
C LEU A 64 22.76 4.95 -8.85
N LYS A 65 23.75 5.53 -8.17
CA LYS A 65 23.57 6.72 -7.32
C LYS A 65 23.02 7.94 -8.08
N ASP A 66 23.27 8.01 -9.38
CA ASP A 66 22.76 9.07 -10.27
C ASP A 66 21.64 8.59 -11.21
N HIS A 67 21.11 7.37 -10.99
CA HIS A 67 20.06 6.79 -11.81
C HIS A 67 18.69 7.39 -11.49
N ASP A 68 17.94 7.74 -12.53
CA ASP A 68 16.57 8.25 -12.43
C ASP A 68 15.57 7.09 -12.29
N PHE A 69 15.34 6.63 -11.06
CA PHE A 69 14.34 5.61 -10.77
C PHE A 69 12.93 6.16 -11.04
N LYS A 70 12.36 5.81 -12.19
CA LYS A 70 10.99 6.21 -12.57
C LYS A 70 9.97 5.35 -11.86
N PHE A 71 9.46 5.83 -10.74
CA PHE A 71 8.30 5.24 -10.09
C PHE A 71 7.03 5.65 -10.84
N PRO A 72 6.05 4.74 -11.00
CA PRO A 72 4.76 5.12 -11.56
C PRO A 72 4.14 6.22 -10.68
N ASP A 73 3.75 7.32 -11.32
CA ASP A 73 2.98 8.39 -10.67
C ASP A 73 1.67 7.83 -10.11
N GLU A 74 1.15 8.44 -9.05
CA GLU A 74 -0.17 8.12 -8.50
C GLU A 74 -1.22 8.07 -9.62
N SER A 75 -1.90 6.92 -9.76
CA SER A 75 -2.98 6.79 -10.74
C SER A 75 -4.16 7.67 -10.35
N GLU A 76 -4.67 8.49 -11.28
CA GLU A 76 -5.83 9.35 -11.04
C GLU A 76 -7.10 8.52 -10.80
N ILE A 77 -7.86 8.87 -9.75
CA ILE A 77 -9.18 8.29 -9.50
C ILE A 77 -10.20 8.96 -10.43
N ILE A 78 -10.68 8.23 -11.44
CA ILE A 78 -11.77 8.69 -12.30
C ILE A 78 -13.12 8.44 -11.62
N GLU A 79 -13.83 9.51 -11.27
CA GLU A 79 -15.21 9.44 -10.79
C GLU A 79 -16.21 9.53 -11.94
N LEU A 80 -17.04 8.49 -12.10
CA LEU A 80 -18.17 8.52 -13.03
C LEU A 80 -19.39 9.12 -12.32
N SER A 81 -20.09 10.03 -12.99
CA SER A 81 -21.31 10.67 -12.46
C SER A 81 -22.49 9.70 -12.35
N GLU A 82 -22.47 8.60 -13.11
CA GLU A 82 -23.54 7.62 -13.18
C GLU A 82 -23.01 6.18 -13.19
N SER A 83 -23.85 5.24 -12.76
CA SER A 83 -23.54 3.82 -12.79
C SER A 83 -23.55 3.32 -14.23
N ILE A 84 -22.43 2.79 -14.70
CA ILE A 84 -22.34 2.10 -16.00
C ILE A 84 -22.83 0.64 -15.95
N LEU A 85 -23.14 0.13 -14.76
CA LEU A 85 -23.71 -1.20 -14.58
C LEU A 85 -25.19 -1.22 -15.02
N PRO A 86 -25.66 -2.31 -15.66
CA PRO A 86 -27.04 -2.43 -16.09
C PRO A 86 -28.02 -2.43 -14.91
N ASP A 87 -29.26 -2.05 -15.19
CA ASP A 87 -30.35 -2.14 -14.21
C ASP A 87 -30.52 -3.58 -13.73
N GLY A 88 -30.61 -3.76 -12.41
CA GLY A 88 -30.69 -5.07 -11.77
C GLY A 88 -29.33 -5.73 -11.47
N ALA A 89 -28.20 -5.10 -11.81
CA ALA A 89 -26.90 -5.58 -11.34
C ALA A 89 -26.87 -5.66 -9.80
N LEU A 90 -26.45 -6.80 -9.27
CA LEU A 90 -26.36 -7.04 -7.82
C LEU A 90 -25.38 -6.02 -7.22
N LYS A 91 -25.90 -5.20 -6.31
CA LYS A 91 -25.08 -4.27 -5.51
C LYS A 91 -24.92 -4.85 -4.12
N ARG A 92 -23.71 -4.76 -3.57
CA ARG A 92 -23.47 -5.00 -2.15
C ARG A 92 -24.19 -3.92 -1.35
N LEU A 93 -25.20 -4.34 -0.57
CA LEU A 93 -26.03 -3.45 0.28
C LEU A 93 -25.52 -3.42 1.73
N ASP A 94 -24.53 -4.26 2.02
CA ASP A 94 -23.86 -4.43 3.30
C ASP A 94 -22.67 -3.48 3.48
N GLU A 95 -22.33 -2.68 2.46
CA GLU A 95 -21.17 -1.80 2.47
C GLU A 95 -21.51 -0.37 2.03
N GLN A 96 -20.80 0.62 2.58
CA GLN A 96 -20.86 2.01 2.13
C GLN A 96 -19.45 2.58 2.00
N THR A 97 -19.06 2.99 0.79
CA THR A 97 -17.78 3.67 0.54
C THR A 97 -17.87 5.17 0.84
N ILE A 98 -16.85 5.70 1.51
CA ILE A 98 -16.68 7.11 1.86
C ILE A 98 -15.30 7.56 1.38
N LYS A 99 -15.27 8.59 0.54
CA LYS A 99 -14.03 9.24 0.13
C LYS A 99 -13.75 10.49 0.99
N SER A 100 -12.51 10.66 1.42
CA SER A 100 -12.10 11.78 2.26
C SER A 100 -10.63 12.14 2.04
N LYS A 101 -10.36 13.30 1.42
CA LYS A 101 -8.99 13.80 1.19
C LYS A 101 -8.04 12.79 0.52
N GLY A 102 -8.53 12.02 -0.46
CA GLY A 102 -7.76 10.97 -1.14
C GLY A 102 -7.96 9.58 -0.55
N GLU A 103 -8.28 9.47 0.74
CA GLU A 103 -8.54 8.18 1.38
C GLU A 103 -9.89 7.60 0.99
N ILE A 104 -9.93 6.27 0.81
CA ILE A 104 -11.16 5.51 0.58
C ILE A 104 -11.42 4.64 1.80
N TRP A 105 -12.54 4.90 2.47
CA TRP A 105 -13.02 4.15 3.62
C TRP A 105 -14.28 3.35 3.25
N VAL A 106 -14.24 2.03 3.39
CA VAL A 106 -15.40 1.15 3.19
C VAL A 106 -16.00 0.79 4.54
N ILE A 107 -17.23 1.20 4.77
CA ILE A 107 -17.98 0.86 5.98
C ILE A 107 -18.64 -0.48 5.79
N HIS A 108 -18.21 -1.50 6.54
CA HIS A 108 -18.81 -2.82 6.53
C HIS A 108 -19.89 -2.92 7.60
N LYS A 109 -21.12 -3.24 7.19
CA LYS A 109 -22.27 -3.39 8.11
C LYS A 109 -22.10 -4.58 9.04
N TYR A 110 -21.52 -5.66 8.54
CA TYR A 110 -21.31 -6.91 9.25
C TYR A 110 -19.91 -7.43 8.94
N ASP A 111 -19.19 -7.82 9.98
CA ASP A 111 -18.00 -8.66 9.89
C ASP A 111 -18.29 -10.01 10.55
N LYS A 112 -17.70 -11.06 10.00
CA LYS A 112 -17.68 -12.38 10.61
C LYS A 112 -16.88 -12.36 11.91
N ASP A 113 -15.86 -11.51 11.99
CA ASP A 113 -15.03 -11.35 13.18
C ASP A 113 -15.55 -10.20 14.07
N PRO A 114 -15.60 -10.38 15.41
CA PRO A 114 -16.22 -9.41 16.32
C PRO A 114 -15.36 -8.18 16.63
N LEU A 115 -14.17 -8.07 16.02
CA LEU A 115 -13.18 -7.02 16.28
C LEU A 115 -12.66 -6.47 14.95
N PRO A 116 -12.74 -5.15 14.70
CA PRO A 116 -13.37 -4.09 15.53
C PRO A 116 -14.91 -4.19 15.63
N SER A 117 -15.55 -3.21 16.29
CA SER A 117 -17.02 -3.17 16.45
C SER A 117 -17.76 -3.28 15.12
N ASN A 118 -18.98 -3.82 15.14
CA ASN A 118 -19.86 -3.83 13.98
C ASN A 118 -20.86 -2.65 14.04
N PRO A 119 -20.99 -1.84 12.98
CA PRO A 119 -20.12 -1.72 11.80
C PRO A 119 -18.75 -1.11 12.08
N HIS A 120 -17.76 -1.39 11.22
CA HIS A 120 -16.44 -0.76 11.21
C HIS A 120 -16.11 -0.19 9.83
N ALA A 121 -15.05 0.61 9.74
CA ALA A 121 -14.52 1.11 8.48
C ALA A 121 -13.19 0.43 8.12
N HIS A 122 -12.97 0.14 6.85
CA HIS A 122 -11.71 -0.35 6.30
C HIS A 122 -11.13 0.73 5.38
N ASN A 123 -9.88 1.09 5.56
CA ASN A 123 -9.16 1.94 4.62
C ASN A 123 -8.60 1.06 3.49
N GLU A 124 -9.02 1.31 2.25
CA GLU A 124 -8.62 0.48 1.09
C GLU A 124 -7.13 0.59 0.75
N GLU A 125 -6.49 1.70 1.07
CA GLU A 125 -5.08 1.95 0.75
C GLU A 125 -4.15 1.28 1.76
N THR A 126 -4.43 1.44 3.05
CA THR A 126 -3.55 0.95 4.12
C THR A 126 -3.94 -0.43 4.64
N GLY A 127 -5.14 -0.91 4.31
CA GLY A 127 -5.70 -2.14 4.88
C GLY A 127 -6.08 -2.02 6.36
N GLN A 128 -6.06 -0.81 6.93
CA GLN A 128 -6.35 -0.58 8.34
C GLN A 128 -7.84 -0.58 8.62
N LYS A 129 -8.23 -1.13 9.77
CA LYS A 129 -9.61 -1.13 10.24
C LYS A 129 -9.78 -0.09 11.34
N LEU A 130 -10.85 0.69 11.25
CA LEU A 130 -11.22 1.72 12.20
C LEU A 130 -12.50 1.31 12.93
N ASP A 131 -12.43 1.28 14.26
CA ASP A 131 -13.60 1.11 15.10
C ASP A 131 -14.42 2.39 15.16
N LEU A 132 -15.67 2.33 14.68
CA LEU A 132 -16.52 3.51 14.56
C LEU A 132 -17.08 3.97 15.91
N SER A 133 -16.98 3.19 16.99
CA SER A 133 -17.46 3.55 18.32
C SER A 133 -16.49 4.43 19.10
N ASN A 134 -15.18 4.22 18.92
CA ASN A 134 -14.14 4.89 19.71
C ASN A 134 -12.99 5.50 18.88
N GLY A 135 -12.86 5.16 17.61
CA GLY A 135 -11.81 5.67 16.73
C GLY A 135 -10.48 4.90 16.82
N ASP A 136 -10.46 3.73 17.45
CA ASP A 136 -9.27 2.88 17.50
C ASP A 136 -8.93 2.30 16.12
N LEU A 137 -7.64 2.28 15.79
CA LEU A 137 -7.12 1.68 14.56
C LEU A 137 -6.53 0.30 14.81
N TYR A 138 -6.82 -0.60 13.89
CA TYR A 138 -6.34 -1.97 13.87
C TYR A 138 -5.71 -2.27 12.51
N ASP A 139 -4.75 -3.20 12.47
CA ASP A 139 -4.28 -3.74 11.19
C ASP A 139 -5.30 -4.72 10.57
N GLY A 140 -5.02 -5.19 9.36
CA GLY A 140 -5.85 -6.21 8.69
C GLY A 140 -5.95 -7.54 9.44
N LYS A 141 -5.11 -7.79 10.46
CA LYS A 141 -5.12 -8.96 11.35
C LYS A 141 -5.79 -8.68 12.70
N ASN A 142 -6.47 -7.53 12.85
CA ASN A 142 -7.15 -7.07 14.05
C ASN A 142 -6.23 -6.77 15.25
N HIS A 143 -4.95 -6.47 15.03
CA HIS A 143 -4.07 -5.97 16.10
C HIS A 143 -4.22 -4.47 16.25
N TYR A 144 -4.51 -4.02 17.48
CA TYR A 144 -4.58 -2.61 17.82
C TYR A 144 -3.23 -1.93 17.54
N GLN A 145 -3.26 -0.83 16.81
CA GLN A 145 -2.07 -0.09 16.38
C GLN A 145 -1.51 0.85 17.45
N GLY A 146 -2.08 0.86 18.66
CA GLY A 146 -1.65 1.78 19.72
C GLY A 146 -2.02 3.24 19.44
N THR A 147 -2.82 3.49 18.42
CA THR A 147 -3.21 4.82 17.96
C THR A 147 -4.70 4.88 17.67
N ASN A 148 -5.27 6.06 17.86
CA ASN A 148 -6.66 6.39 17.61
C ASN A 148 -6.74 7.67 16.77
N ILE A 149 -7.75 7.74 15.89
CA ILE A 149 -8.02 8.98 15.17
C ILE A 149 -8.60 10.02 16.14
N SER A 150 -8.49 11.30 15.77
CA SER A 150 -9.08 12.35 16.59
C SER A 150 -10.61 12.22 16.66
N LYS A 151 -11.21 12.58 17.80
CA LYS A 151 -12.68 12.61 17.97
C LYS A 151 -13.36 13.45 16.88
N LYS A 152 -12.71 14.53 16.44
CA LYS A 152 -13.21 15.40 15.38
C LYS A 152 -13.29 14.65 14.04
N ASP A 153 -12.25 13.92 13.68
CA ASP A 153 -12.20 13.16 12.42
C ASP A 153 -13.14 11.96 12.45
N LEU A 154 -13.26 11.29 13.61
CA LEU A 154 -14.25 10.23 13.80
C LEU A 154 -15.67 10.75 13.57
N LEU A 155 -16.03 11.88 14.18
CA LEU A 155 -17.35 12.49 13.99
C LEU A 155 -17.59 12.93 12.54
N LEU A 156 -16.56 13.46 11.87
CA LEU A 156 -16.64 13.83 10.45
C LEU A 156 -16.95 12.60 9.58
N LEU A 157 -16.22 11.50 9.79
CA LEU A 157 -16.43 10.26 9.03
C LEU A 157 -17.81 9.65 9.33
N ARG A 158 -18.18 9.56 10.61
CA ARG A 158 -19.51 9.08 11.04
C ARG A 158 -20.64 9.91 10.42
N GLY A 159 -20.48 11.23 10.30
CA GLY A 159 -21.48 12.11 9.68
C GLY A 159 -21.71 11.87 8.19
N LYS A 160 -20.78 11.21 7.49
CA LYS A 160 -20.91 10.82 6.07
C LYS A 160 -21.62 9.48 5.89
N VAL A 161 -21.77 8.67 6.94
CA VAL A 161 -22.48 7.38 6.90
C VAL A 161 -23.98 7.65 6.87
N LYS A 162 -24.69 7.10 5.87
CA LYS A 162 -26.13 7.37 5.67
C LYS A 162 -26.98 6.11 5.66
N LYS A 163 -26.43 4.99 5.20
CA LYS A 163 -27.19 3.76 4.95
C LYS A 163 -27.00 2.69 6.02
N ILE A 164 -26.01 2.86 6.89
CA ILE A 164 -25.61 1.89 7.90
C ILE A 164 -25.83 2.51 9.28
N THR A 165 -26.53 1.77 10.16
CA THR A 165 -26.69 2.15 11.57
C THR A 165 -25.36 1.99 12.29
N LEU A 166 -24.85 3.08 12.85
CA LEU A 166 -23.57 3.14 13.52
C LEU A 166 -23.65 2.72 15.00
N PRO A 167 -22.53 2.24 15.59
CA PRO A 167 -22.49 1.94 17.01
C PRO A 167 -22.55 3.24 17.83
N THR A 168 -23.00 3.12 19.08
CA THR A 168 -22.96 4.21 20.07
C THR A 168 -21.51 4.63 20.31
N LEU A 169 -21.27 5.93 20.41
CA LEU A 169 -19.95 6.47 20.73
C LEU A 169 -19.57 6.15 22.19
N THR A 170 -18.34 5.72 22.41
CA THR A 170 -17.81 5.34 23.74
C THR A 170 -16.69 6.27 24.24
N ILE A 171 -16.50 7.41 23.57
CA ILE A 171 -15.43 8.41 23.80
C ILE A 171 -15.94 9.82 24.15
#